data_AF-C1BCA9-F1
#
_entry.id   AF-C1BCA9-F1
#
_cell.length_a   1.000
_cell.length_b   1.000
_cell.length_c   1.000
_cell.angle_alpha   90.00
_cell.angle_beta   90.00
_cell.angle_gamma   90.00
#
_symmetry.space_group_name_H-M   'P 1'
#
loop_
_entity.id
_entity.type
_entity.pdbx_description
1 polymer ?
#
loop_
_entity_poly.entity_id
_entity_poly.type
_entity_poly.pdbx_seq_one_letter_code
_entity_poly.pdbx_strand_id
1 'polypeptide(L)'
;MTATVDEARLLAGRPPTGRDAARIRFPARPSPGTWPATGQSRDAVWDRLTRAPFVVDNAHTQKIRLRGLTFLLDWLEAQPGGTWQERWLASGADSAGAGWRKIPARWLQEHGLVAEWRLEALTSALLVAISADLVRPALGWLVAKATGPGSLVRHLAQTRDPDGFARLRILCDADPHVSSIANSHTLYRAAEIIAAKGGLLADVTVGDVLELLDVELDTLASVSGDAAVFYRLLRTAGVVGPDSPSTLREVRGESPRVLRRLGYLVPASARTGVSR
;
A
#
# COMPACT_ATOMS: atom_id res chain seq x y z
N MET A 1 1.78 51.36 -14.11
CA MET A 1 1.90 49.92 -14.38
C MET A 1 3.28 49.46 -13.93
N THR A 2 3.40 49.03 -12.68
CA THR A 2 4.59 48.33 -12.18
C THR A 2 4.16 47.65 -10.88
N ALA A 3 3.71 46.41 -10.99
CA ALA A 3 3.55 45.55 -9.83
C ALA A 3 4.94 45.36 -9.22
N THR A 4 5.07 45.66 -7.92
CA THR A 4 6.31 45.52 -7.17
C THR A 4 6.70 44.04 -7.14
N VAL A 5 8.01 43.80 -7.12
CA VAL A 5 8.64 42.45 -7.09
C VAL A 5 8.11 41.56 -5.95
N ASP A 6 7.45 42.16 -4.96
CA ASP A 6 6.83 41.49 -3.81
C ASP A 6 5.48 40.82 -4.15
N GLU A 7 4.65 41.41 -5.02
CA GLU A 7 3.40 40.79 -5.49
C GLU A 7 3.67 39.58 -6.41
N ALA A 8 4.74 39.64 -7.21
CA ALA A 8 5.18 38.51 -8.04
C ALA A 8 5.70 37.33 -7.19
N ARG A 9 6.27 37.60 -6.00
CA ARG A 9 6.70 36.57 -5.03
C ARG A 9 5.55 35.95 -4.26
N LEU A 10 4.46 36.69 -4.03
CA LEU A 10 3.24 36.16 -3.40
C LEU A 10 2.42 35.29 -4.36
N LEU A 11 2.54 35.49 -5.68
CA LEU A 11 1.89 34.67 -6.71
C LEU A 11 2.71 33.44 -7.15
N ALA A 12 4.02 33.42 -6.86
CA ALA A 12 4.85 32.23 -7.03
C ALA A 12 4.60 31.27 -5.84
N GLY A 13 3.85 30.20 -6.10
CA GLY A 13 3.59 29.14 -5.12
C GLY A 13 4.85 28.70 -4.38
N ARG A 14 4.67 28.25 -3.13
CA ARG A 14 5.73 27.73 -2.25
C ARG A 14 6.73 26.90 -3.07
N PRO A 15 8.05 27.17 -2.99
CA PRO A 15 9.04 26.40 -3.74
C PRO A 15 8.87 24.92 -3.41
N PRO A 16 8.94 24.02 -4.42
CA PRO A 16 8.74 22.60 -4.21
C PRO A 16 9.73 22.11 -3.16
N THR A 17 9.21 21.40 -2.16
CA THR A 17 10.05 20.71 -1.18
C THR A 17 10.90 19.64 -1.89
N GLY A 18 11.95 19.12 -1.24
CA GLY A 18 12.71 17.98 -1.78
C GLY A 18 11.81 16.78 -2.11
N ARG A 19 10.72 16.62 -1.34
CA ARG A 19 9.66 15.63 -1.54
C ARG A 19 8.85 15.88 -2.82
N ASP A 20 8.48 17.14 -3.11
CA ASP A 20 7.76 17.49 -4.34
C ASP A 20 8.63 17.26 -5.58
N ALA A 21 9.91 17.63 -5.52
CA ALA A 21 10.86 17.35 -6.59
C ALA A 21 11.07 15.84 -6.81
N ALA A 22 11.09 15.05 -5.74
CA ALA A 22 11.21 13.59 -5.81
C ALA A 22 10.00 12.95 -6.51
N ARG A 23 8.78 13.41 -6.22
CA ARG A 23 7.55 12.91 -6.87
C ARG A 23 7.49 13.22 -8.35
N ILE A 24 7.97 14.39 -8.76
CA ILE A 24 8.07 14.76 -10.18
C ILE A 24 9.08 13.86 -10.90
N ARG A 25 10.22 13.58 -10.25
CA ARG A 25 11.27 12.73 -10.82
C ARG A 25 10.88 11.25 -10.86
N PHE A 26 10.14 10.77 -9.87
CA PHE A 26 9.73 9.38 -9.70
C PHE A 26 8.22 9.33 -9.49
N PRO A 27 7.41 9.47 -10.55
CA PRO A 27 5.96 9.36 -10.42
C PRO A 27 5.56 7.95 -9.98
N ALA A 28 4.64 7.85 -9.03
CA ALA A 28 4.04 6.57 -8.64
C ALA A 28 3.17 6.02 -9.78
N ARG A 29 2.97 4.70 -9.80
CA ARG A 29 2.08 4.09 -10.79
C ARG A 29 0.64 4.57 -10.56
N PRO A 30 -0.15 4.77 -11.63
CA PRO A 30 -1.56 5.10 -11.49
C PRO A 30 -2.32 3.93 -10.87
N SER A 31 -3.33 4.24 -10.05
CA SER A 31 -4.30 3.26 -9.57
C SER A 31 -5.55 3.34 -10.44
N PRO A 32 -5.77 2.43 -11.41
CA PRO A 32 -6.95 2.49 -12.26
C PRO A 32 -8.22 2.26 -11.45
N GLY A 33 -9.32 2.95 -11.79
CA GLY A 33 -10.61 2.78 -11.12
C GLY A 33 -11.30 1.45 -11.43
N THR A 34 -10.92 0.79 -12.53
CA THR A 34 -11.44 -0.51 -12.96
C THR A 34 -10.34 -1.34 -13.62
N TRP A 35 -10.42 -2.67 -13.51
CA TRP A 35 -9.53 -3.62 -14.17
C TRP A 35 -10.26 -4.96 -14.38
N PRO A 36 -9.73 -5.91 -15.18
CA PRO A 36 -10.51 -7.09 -15.59
C PRO A 36 -11.13 -7.91 -14.46
N ALA A 37 -10.44 -8.02 -13.32
CA ALA A 37 -10.96 -8.76 -12.17
C ALA A 37 -12.16 -8.10 -11.49
N THR A 38 -12.29 -6.76 -11.52
CA THR A 38 -13.41 -6.05 -10.89
C THR A 38 -14.72 -6.18 -11.66
N GLY A 39 -14.64 -6.52 -12.95
CA GLY A 39 -15.81 -6.72 -13.82
C GLY A 39 -16.32 -8.16 -13.88
N GLN A 40 -15.70 -9.10 -13.17
CA GLN A 40 -16.14 -10.50 -13.18
C GLN A 40 -17.52 -10.65 -12.56
N SER A 41 -18.35 -11.55 -13.09
CA SER A 41 -19.63 -11.90 -12.47
C SER A 41 -19.42 -12.60 -11.12
N ARG A 42 -20.47 -12.62 -10.29
CA ARG A 42 -20.48 -13.36 -9.02
C ARG A 42 -20.05 -14.82 -9.18
N ASP A 43 -20.63 -15.51 -10.16
CA ASP A 43 -20.34 -16.92 -10.40
C ASP A 43 -18.88 -17.13 -10.82
N ALA A 44 -18.34 -16.26 -11.68
CA ALA A 44 -16.94 -16.33 -12.08
C ALA A 44 -15.99 -16.07 -10.90
N VAL A 45 -16.34 -15.12 -10.01
CA VAL A 45 -15.58 -14.86 -8.78
C VAL A 45 -15.66 -16.05 -7.84
N TRP A 46 -16.84 -16.62 -7.63
CA TRP A 46 -17.03 -17.80 -6.80
C TRP A 46 -16.17 -18.96 -7.31
N ASP A 47 -16.28 -19.29 -8.59
CA ASP A 47 -15.52 -20.35 -9.24
C ASP A 47 -14.00 -20.15 -9.12
N ARG A 48 -13.53 -18.91 -9.22
CA ARG A 48 -12.11 -18.57 -9.09
C ARG A 48 -11.63 -18.68 -7.65
N LEU A 49 -12.36 -18.11 -6.69
CA LEU A 49 -11.93 -17.99 -5.28
C LEU A 49 -12.18 -19.26 -4.46
N THR A 50 -12.85 -20.25 -5.03
CA THR A 50 -13.05 -21.58 -4.43
C THR A 50 -12.10 -22.65 -4.99
N ARG A 51 -11.09 -22.26 -5.78
CA ARG A 51 -10.04 -23.12 -6.33
C ARG A 51 -8.64 -22.65 -5.88
N ALA A 52 -7.63 -23.48 -6.12
CA ALA A 52 -6.23 -23.09 -5.90
C ALA A 52 -5.92 -21.79 -6.69
N PRO A 53 -5.13 -20.86 -6.12
CA PRO A 53 -4.39 -20.95 -4.85
C PRO A 53 -5.18 -20.49 -3.61
N PHE A 54 -6.49 -20.22 -3.70
CA PHE A 54 -7.27 -19.57 -2.61
C PHE A 54 -7.85 -20.55 -1.57
N VAL A 55 -7.80 -21.85 -1.85
CA VAL A 55 -8.26 -22.92 -0.96
C VAL A 55 -7.24 -23.25 0.13
N VAL A 56 -7.73 -23.80 1.24
CA VAL A 56 -6.91 -24.34 2.32
C VAL A 56 -7.21 -25.82 2.54
N ASP A 57 -6.20 -26.60 2.94
CA ASP A 57 -6.32 -28.05 3.10
C ASP A 57 -7.22 -28.46 4.28
N ASN A 58 -7.34 -27.60 5.29
CA ASN A 58 -8.21 -27.85 6.43
C ASN A 58 -9.69 -27.70 6.04
N ALA A 59 -10.43 -28.80 6.01
CA ALA A 59 -11.84 -28.83 5.60
C ALA A 59 -12.76 -27.91 6.44
N HIS A 60 -12.54 -27.81 7.75
CA HIS A 60 -13.34 -26.94 8.62
C HIS A 60 -13.06 -25.46 8.33
N THR A 61 -11.79 -25.07 8.25
CA THR A 61 -11.37 -23.71 7.87
C THR A 61 -11.86 -23.36 6.47
N GLN A 62 -11.79 -24.30 5.52
CA GLN A 62 -12.28 -24.11 4.16
C GLN A 62 -13.79 -23.85 4.16
N LYS A 63 -14.58 -24.60 4.94
CA LYS A 63 -16.02 -24.36 5.09
C LYS A 63 -16.33 -22.96 5.63
N ILE A 64 -15.56 -22.48 6.60
CA ILE A 64 -15.69 -21.10 7.13
C ILE A 64 -15.34 -20.07 6.05
N ARG A 65 -14.25 -20.27 5.30
CA ARG A 65 -13.85 -19.39 4.19
C ARG A 65 -14.93 -19.28 3.13
N LEU A 66 -15.54 -20.40 2.72
CA LEU A 66 -16.63 -20.41 1.74
C LEU A 66 -17.83 -19.60 2.23
N ARG A 67 -18.23 -19.77 3.49
CA ARG A 67 -19.31 -18.96 4.10
C ARG A 67 -18.95 -17.48 4.17
N GLY A 68 -17.72 -17.16 4.57
CA GLY A 68 -17.22 -15.79 4.61
C GLY A 68 -17.25 -15.14 3.24
N LEU A 69 -16.85 -15.88 2.19
CA LEU A 69 -16.91 -15.42 0.82
C LEU A 69 -18.35 -15.17 0.38
N THR A 70 -19.30 -16.06 0.72
CA THR A 70 -20.73 -15.81 0.47
C THR A 70 -21.18 -14.50 1.10
N PHE A 71 -20.91 -14.28 2.39
CA PHE A 71 -21.31 -13.05 3.09
C PHE A 71 -20.65 -11.80 2.49
N LEU A 72 -19.38 -11.89 2.10
CA LEU A 72 -18.67 -10.77 1.47
C LEU A 72 -19.30 -10.40 0.12
N LEU A 73 -19.54 -11.40 -0.74
CA LEU A 73 -20.10 -11.15 -2.07
C LEU A 73 -21.54 -10.63 -1.96
N ASP A 74 -22.36 -11.19 -1.08
CA ASP A 74 -23.73 -10.70 -0.82
C ASP A 74 -23.72 -9.25 -0.34
N TRP A 75 -22.84 -8.92 0.61
CA TRP A 75 -22.70 -7.57 1.14
C TRP A 75 -22.24 -6.56 0.07
N LEU A 76 -21.26 -6.94 -0.76
CA LEU A 76 -20.78 -6.08 -1.85
C LEU A 76 -21.85 -5.94 -2.96
N GLU A 77 -22.59 -6.98 -3.28
CA GLU A 77 -23.69 -6.92 -4.27
C GLU A 77 -24.85 -6.02 -3.84
N ALA A 78 -25.05 -5.85 -2.54
CA ALA A 78 -26.01 -4.90 -1.99
C ALA A 78 -25.59 -3.43 -2.15
N GLN A 79 -24.32 -3.15 -2.49
CA GLN A 79 -23.83 -1.79 -2.72
C GLN A 79 -24.04 -1.36 -4.18
N PRO A 80 -24.26 -0.07 -4.46
CA PRO A 80 -24.36 0.40 -5.83
C PRO A 80 -22.99 0.31 -6.54
N GLY A 81 -23.01 0.01 -7.85
CA GLY A 81 -21.80 -0.10 -8.67
C GLY A 81 -21.90 -1.21 -9.72
N GLY A 82 -21.26 -1.02 -10.87
CA GLY A 82 -21.14 -2.01 -11.93
C GLY A 82 -19.95 -2.97 -11.74
N THR A 83 -18.96 -2.59 -10.93
CA THR A 83 -17.79 -3.41 -10.62
C THR A 83 -17.64 -3.68 -9.13
N TRP A 84 -16.88 -4.72 -8.75
CA TRP A 84 -16.57 -5.01 -7.34
C TRP A 84 -15.83 -3.87 -6.64
N GLN A 85 -14.95 -3.16 -7.36
CA GLN A 85 -14.25 -1.99 -6.83
C GLN A 85 -15.21 -0.83 -6.55
N GLU A 86 -16.12 -0.53 -7.49
CA GLU A 86 -17.14 0.50 -7.28
C GLU A 86 -18.03 0.17 -6.08
N ARG A 87 -18.45 -1.10 -5.95
CA ARG A 87 -19.25 -1.58 -4.81
C ARG A 87 -18.50 -1.45 -3.49
N TRP A 88 -17.21 -1.77 -3.47
CA TRP A 88 -16.34 -1.55 -2.31
C TRP A 88 -16.26 -0.07 -1.92
N LEU A 89 -16.03 0.82 -2.89
CA LEU A 89 -15.96 2.27 -2.62
C LEU A 89 -17.32 2.83 -2.17
N ALA A 90 -18.41 2.41 -2.81
CA ALA A 90 -19.77 2.83 -2.48
C ALA A 90 -20.23 2.38 -1.09
N SER A 91 -19.66 1.27 -0.57
CA SER A 91 -19.93 0.82 0.79
C SER A 91 -19.50 1.81 1.88
N GLY A 92 -18.58 2.75 1.55
CA GLY A 92 -17.95 3.66 2.51
C GLY A 92 -16.90 2.99 3.40
N ALA A 93 -16.63 1.69 3.26
CA ALA A 93 -15.66 0.96 4.07
C ALA A 93 -14.23 1.47 3.87
N ASP A 94 -13.89 1.89 2.66
CA ASP A 94 -12.58 2.46 2.33
C ASP A 94 -12.34 3.78 3.07
N SER A 95 -13.30 4.71 3.01
CA SER A 95 -13.21 5.99 3.71
C SER A 95 -13.30 5.86 5.24
N ALA A 96 -13.92 4.79 5.75
CA ALA A 96 -14.08 4.57 7.18
C ALA A 96 -12.79 4.13 7.90
N GLY A 97 -11.74 3.77 7.16
CA GLY A 97 -10.44 3.38 7.74
C GLY A 97 -10.57 2.26 8.77
N ALA A 98 -9.97 2.43 9.95
CA ALA A 98 -10.03 1.46 11.04
C ALA A 98 -11.46 1.10 11.50
N GLY A 99 -12.43 1.98 11.29
CA GLY A 99 -13.84 1.78 11.65
C GLY A 99 -14.63 0.90 10.67
N TRP A 100 -14.05 0.50 9.54
CA TRP A 100 -14.77 -0.12 8.42
C TRP A 100 -15.59 -1.36 8.81
N ARG A 101 -15.14 -2.18 9.77
CA ARG A 101 -15.82 -3.41 10.20
C ARG A 101 -17.24 -3.17 10.72
N LYS A 102 -17.53 -1.96 11.21
CA LYS A 102 -18.87 -1.56 11.68
C LYS A 102 -19.90 -1.56 10.54
N ILE A 103 -19.47 -1.37 9.30
CA ILE A 103 -20.35 -1.30 8.12
C ILE A 103 -20.92 -2.69 7.77
N PRO A 104 -20.11 -3.73 7.46
CA PRO A 104 -20.65 -5.06 7.22
C PRO A 104 -21.29 -5.67 8.48
N ALA A 105 -20.86 -5.28 9.69
CA ALA A 105 -21.53 -5.71 10.93
C ALA A 105 -22.98 -5.22 11.00
N ARG A 106 -23.24 -3.96 10.64
CA ARG A 106 -24.60 -3.41 10.55
C ARG A 106 -25.43 -4.15 9.49
N TRP A 107 -24.86 -4.36 8.31
CA TRP A 107 -25.55 -5.10 7.25
C TRP A 107 -25.93 -6.53 7.70
N LEU A 108 -25.01 -7.25 8.36
CA LEU A 108 -25.30 -8.58 8.92
C LEU A 108 -26.44 -8.53 9.95
N GLN A 109 -26.48 -7.49 10.80
CA GLN A 109 -27.54 -7.30 11.78
C GLN A 109 -28.90 -7.08 11.12
N GLU A 110 -28.96 -6.21 10.11
CA GLU A 110 -30.18 -5.88 9.35
C GLU A 110 -30.77 -7.11 8.64
N HIS A 111 -29.93 -8.09 8.29
CA HIS A 111 -30.33 -9.34 7.64
C HIS A 111 -30.60 -10.49 8.63
N GLY A 112 -30.66 -10.21 9.94
CA GLY A 112 -30.87 -11.24 10.97
C GLY A 112 -29.69 -12.21 11.12
N LEU A 113 -28.51 -11.85 10.61
CA LEU A 113 -27.32 -12.68 10.61
C LEU A 113 -26.38 -12.37 11.79
N VAL A 114 -26.92 -12.05 12.96
CA VAL A 114 -26.17 -11.63 14.16
C VAL A 114 -25.37 -12.80 14.74
N ALA A 115 -24.09 -12.90 14.39
CA ALA A 115 -23.12 -13.77 15.04
C ALA A 115 -21.69 -13.28 14.76
N GLU A 116 -20.85 -13.20 15.80
CA GLU A 116 -19.48 -12.67 15.70
C GLU A 116 -18.64 -13.39 14.64
N TRP A 117 -18.68 -14.74 14.63
CA TRP A 117 -17.95 -15.55 13.65
C TRP A 117 -18.29 -15.23 12.19
N ARG A 118 -19.51 -14.71 11.90
CA ARG A 118 -19.89 -14.32 10.53
C ARG A 118 -19.18 -13.05 10.09
N LEU A 119 -19.03 -12.08 11.00
CA LEU A 119 -18.25 -10.88 10.75
C LEU A 119 -16.76 -11.23 10.59
N GLU A 120 -16.22 -12.13 11.43
CA GLU A 120 -14.85 -12.62 11.28
C GLU A 120 -14.63 -13.36 9.95
N ALA A 121 -15.58 -14.20 9.54
CA ALA A 121 -15.52 -14.91 8.27
C ALA A 121 -15.58 -13.94 7.07
N LEU A 122 -16.49 -12.96 7.09
CA LEU A 122 -16.60 -11.92 6.06
C LEU A 122 -15.32 -11.08 5.98
N THR A 123 -14.81 -10.62 7.12
CA THR A 123 -13.60 -9.78 7.16
C THR A 123 -12.36 -10.55 6.74
N SER A 124 -12.29 -11.85 7.03
CA SER A 124 -11.24 -12.74 6.51
C SER A 124 -11.38 -12.97 5.01
N ALA A 125 -12.59 -13.09 4.48
CA ALA A 125 -12.81 -13.21 3.04
C ALA A 125 -12.39 -11.95 2.27
N LEU A 126 -12.45 -10.76 2.89
CA LEU A 126 -11.95 -9.53 2.27
C LEU A 126 -10.44 -9.64 1.94
N LEU A 127 -9.63 -10.30 2.77
CA LEU A 127 -8.22 -10.54 2.46
C LEU A 127 -8.02 -11.38 1.20
N VAL A 128 -8.90 -12.36 0.97
CA VAL A 128 -8.91 -13.18 -0.25
C VAL A 128 -9.31 -12.32 -1.44
N ALA A 129 -10.34 -11.48 -1.30
CA ALA A 129 -10.77 -10.56 -2.36
C ALA A 129 -9.68 -9.54 -2.73
N ILE A 130 -8.99 -8.96 -1.76
CA ILE A 130 -7.83 -8.08 -1.99
C ILE A 130 -6.74 -8.84 -2.73
N SER A 131 -6.38 -10.04 -2.26
CA SER A 131 -5.28 -10.80 -2.85
C SER A 131 -5.59 -11.29 -4.27
N ALA A 132 -6.86 -11.61 -4.54
CA ALA A 132 -7.36 -11.98 -5.85
C ALA A 132 -7.61 -10.80 -6.80
N ASP A 133 -7.30 -9.59 -6.38
CA ASP A 133 -7.48 -8.37 -7.16
C ASP A 133 -8.95 -8.09 -7.47
N LEU A 134 -9.87 -8.53 -6.61
CA LEU A 134 -11.28 -8.22 -6.77
C LEU A 134 -11.58 -6.78 -6.35
N VAL A 135 -10.88 -6.33 -5.31
CA VAL A 135 -10.94 -4.98 -4.77
C VAL A 135 -9.52 -4.54 -4.41
N ARG A 136 -9.25 -3.24 -4.52
CA ARG A 136 -8.01 -2.60 -4.09
C ARG A 136 -8.37 -1.46 -3.15
N PRO A 137 -8.22 -1.65 -1.83
CA PRO A 137 -8.42 -0.59 -0.87
C PRO A 137 -7.41 0.55 -1.09
N ALA A 138 -7.77 1.77 -0.67
CA ALA A 138 -6.83 2.88 -0.69
C ALA A 138 -5.59 2.58 0.16
N LEU A 139 -4.45 3.14 -0.25
CA LEU A 139 -3.18 2.90 0.45
C LEU A 139 -3.24 3.34 1.92
N GLY A 140 -3.91 4.46 2.22
CA GLY A 140 -4.13 4.92 3.60
C GLY A 140 -4.94 3.94 4.44
N TRP A 141 -5.92 3.26 3.85
CA TRP A 141 -6.71 2.22 4.52
C TRP A 141 -5.85 1.01 4.90
N LEU A 142 -4.95 0.60 4.00
CA LEU A 142 -4.01 -0.51 4.23
C LEU A 142 -2.96 -0.14 5.28
N VAL A 143 -2.37 1.05 5.18
CA VAL A 143 -1.37 1.59 6.12
C VAL A 143 -1.93 1.74 7.53
N ALA A 144 -3.21 2.14 7.65
CA ALA A 144 -3.93 2.16 8.93
C ALA A 144 -4.15 0.76 9.55
N LYS A 145 -3.61 -0.30 8.93
CA LYS A 145 -3.69 -1.71 9.34
C LYS A 145 -5.13 -2.16 9.56
N ALA A 146 -6.04 -1.69 8.71
CA ALA A 146 -7.46 -2.05 8.80
C ALA A 146 -7.71 -3.56 8.70
N THR A 147 -6.80 -4.34 8.11
CA THR A 147 -6.85 -5.81 8.02
C THR A 147 -6.27 -6.56 9.23
N GLY A 148 -5.67 -5.84 10.19
CA GLY A 148 -4.89 -6.45 11.27
C GLY A 148 -3.47 -6.87 10.84
N PRO A 149 -2.61 -7.27 11.80
CA PRO A 149 -1.20 -7.57 11.54
C PRO A 149 -1.02 -8.89 10.79
N GLY A 150 -0.01 -8.98 9.92
CA GLY A 150 0.47 -10.22 9.31
C GLY A 150 -0.41 -10.84 8.21
N SER A 151 -1.73 -10.66 8.28
CA SER A 151 -2.68 -11.47 7.53
C SER A 151 -2.66 -11.21 6.02
N LEU A 152 -2.52 -9.94 5.62
CA LEU A 152 -2.43 -9.55 4.21
C LEU A 152 -1.17 -10.08 3.53
N VAL A 153 -0.01 -9.93 4.19
CA VAL A 153 1.28 -10.46 3.69
C VAL A 153 1.18 -11.95 3.42
N ARG A 154 0.60 -12.71 4.37
CA ARG A 154 0.41 -14.16 4.20
C ARG A 154 -0.42 -14.50 2.96
N HIS A 155 -1.53 -13.80 2.74
CA HIS A 155 -2.40 -14.10 1.60
C HIS A 155 -1.75 -13.73 0.27
N LEU A 156 -1.10 -12.57 0.17
CA LEU A 156 -0.41 -12.14 -1.05
C LEU A 156 0.78 -13.04 -1.39
N ALA A 157 1.56 -13.43 -0.38
CA ALA A 157 2.67 -14.38 -0.53
C ALA A 157 2.20 -15.80 -0.89
N GLN A 158 0.93 -16.15 -0.66
CA GLN A 158 0.41 -17.45 -1.06
C GLN A 158 -0.24 -17.42 -2.45
N THR A 159 -0.89 -16.31 -2.80
CA THR A 159 -1.85 -16.30 -3.91
C THR A 159 -1.51 -15.35 -5.05
N ARG A 160 -0.79 -14.25 -4.78
CA ARG A 160 -0.49 -13.22 -5.79
C ARG A 160 0.94 -13.28 -6.27
N ASP A 161 1.91 -13.29 -5.35
CA ASP A 161 3.33 -13.28 -5.70
C ASP A 161 4.19 -14.17 -4.78
N PRO A 162 4.00 -15.51 -4.80
CA PRO A 162 4.76 -16.40 -3.95
C PRO A 162 6.27 -16.25 -4.09
N ASP A 163 6.75 -16.17 -5.33
CA ASP A 163 8.18 -16.10 -5.60
C ASP A 163 8.77 -14.74 -5.21
N GLY A 164 8.06 -13.63 -5.44
CA GLY A 164 8.51 -12.31 -5.03
C GLY A 164 8.66 -12.19 -3.52
N PHE A 165 7.64 -12.65 -2.76
CA PHE A 165 7.72 -12.60 -1.30
C PHE A 165 8.77 -13.56 -0.74
N ALA A 166 8.95 -14.73 -1.35
CA ALA A 166 10.01 -15.67 -0.98
C ALA A 166 11.40 -15.06 -1.20
N ARG A 167 11.65 -14.45 -2.36
CA ARG A 167 12.93 -13.76 -2.64
C ARG A 167 13.18 -12.62 -1.66
N LEU A 168 12.18 -11.81 -1.37
CA LEU A 168 12.31 -10.69 -0.43
C LEU A 168 12.60 -11.20 1.00
N ARG A 169 11.96 -12.30 1.42
CA ARG A 169 12.24 -12.96 2.71
C ARG A 169 13.69 -13.42 2.82
N ILE A 170 14.19 -14.13 1.80
CA ILE A 170 15.58 -14.60 1.75
C ILE A 170 16.56 -13.44 1.91
N LEU A 171 16.31 -12.30 1.25
CA LEU A 171 17.17 -11.12 1.38
C LEU A 171 17.11 -10.50 2.78
N CYS A 172 15.93 -10.44 3.40
CA CYS A 172 15.82 -9.98 4.79
C CYS A 172 16.59 -10.90 5.74
N ASP A 173 16.46 -12.22 5.59
CA ASP A 173 17.03 -13.20 6.50
C ASP A 173 18.56 -13.34 6.32
N ALA A 174 19.08 -13.01 5.13
CA ALA A 174 20.50 -13.03 4.83
C ALA A 174 21.28 -11.79 5.32
N ASP A 175 20.60 -10.68 5.65
CA ASP A 175 21.24 -9.44 6.11
C ASP A 175 21.25 -9.39 7.67
N PRO A 176 22.41 -9.63 8.33
CA PRO A 176 22.49 -9.66 9.79
C PRO A 176 22.24 -8.29 10.45
N HIS A 177 22.21 -7.21 9.66
CA HIS A 177 21.89 -5.86 10.14
C HIS A 177 20.40 -5.52 10.03
N VAL A 178 19.57 -6.44 9.53
CA VAL A 178 18.10 -6.28 9.47
C VAL A 178 17.47 -6.93 10.70
N SER A 179 16.83 -6.11 11.53
CA SER A 179 16.07 -6.63 12.68
C SER A 179 14.80 -7.36 12.22
N SER A 180 14.26 -8.25 13.06
CA SER A 180 12.99 -8.93 12.81
C SER A 180 11.81 -7.96 12.59
N ILE A 181 11.83 -6.81 13.27
CA ILE A 181 10.85 -5.73 13.09
C ILE A 181 11.00 -5.11 11.70
N ALA A 182 12.22 -4.76 11.30
CA ALA A 182 12.49 -4.18 9.98
C ALA A 182 12.15 -5.16 8.84
N ASN A 183 12.36 -6.47 9.04
CA ASN A 183 11.92 -7.52 8.12
C ASN A 183 10.38 -7.51 7.98
N SER A 184 9.67 -7.54 9.11
CA SER A 184 8.20 -7.50 9.11
C SER A 184 7.66 -6.24 8.42
N HIS A 185 8.22 -5.07 8.71
CA HIS A 185 7.84 -3.81 8.06
C HIS A 185 8.15 -3.82 6.57
N THR A 186 9.28 -4.38 6.14
CA THR A 186 9.62 -4.55 4.72
C THR A 186 8.54 -5.36 3.99
N LEU A 187 8.12 -6.50 4.55
CA LEU A 187 7.07 -7.32 3.96
C LEU A 187 5.70 -6.62 3.97
N TYR A 188 5.38 -5.87 5.03
CA TYR A 188 4.13 -5.10 5.09
C TYR A 188 4.06 -4.03 4.01
N ARG A 189 5.09 -3.21 3.88
CA ARG A 189 5.16 -2.15 2.87
C ARG A 189 5.03 -2.70 1.46
N ALA A 190 5.70 -3.82 1.21
CA ALA A 190 5.63 -4.55 -0.05
C ALA A 190 4.18 -5.02 -0.35
N ALA A 191 3.53 -5.63 0.64
CA ALA A 191 2.14 -6.07 0.55
C ALA A 191 1.14 -4.91 0.35
N GLU A 192 1.32 -3.79 1.06
CA GLU A 192 0.45 -2.62 0.96
C GLU A 192 0.51 -1.99 -0.44
N ILE A 193 1.71 -1.84 -1.00
CA ILE A 193 1.87 -1.31 -2.36
C ILE A 193 1.15 -2.21 -3.37
N ILE A 194 1.44 -3.51 -3.40
CA ILE A 194 0.85 -4.37 -4.44
C ILE A 194 -0.65 -4.62 -4.21
N ALA A 195 -1.15 -4.49 -2.97
CA ALA A 195 -2.58 -4.55 -2.70
C ALA A 195 -3.31 -3.29 -3.19
N ALA A 196 -2.71 -2.10 -3.07
CA ALA A 196 -3.31 -0.85 -3.54
C ALA A 196 -3.16 -0.66 -5.06
N LYS A 197 -1.99 -1.01 -5.61
CA LYS A 197 -1.62 -0.75 -7.01
C LYS A 197 -1.86 -1.94 -7.95
N GLY A 198 -2.02 -3.14 -7.40
CA GLY A 198 -1.97 -4.37 -8.18
C GLY A 198 -0.56 -4.70 -8.68
N GLY A 199 -0.51 -5.75 -9.49
CA GLY A 199 0.74 -6.31 -9.99
C GLY A 199 1.50 -7.14 -8.95
N LEU A 200 2.73 -7.48 -9.29
CA LEU A 200 3.68 -8.24 -8.49
C LEU A 200 4.67 -7.30 -7.81
N LEU A 201 5.51 -7.85 -6.93
CA LEU A 201 6.61 -7.10 -6.32
C LEU A 201 7.58 -6.57 -7.36
N ALA A 202 7.77 -7.28 -8.48
CA ALA A 202 8.62 -6.83 -9.59
C ALA A 202 8.10 -5.56 -10.27
N ASP A 203 6.81 -5.22 -10.12
CA ASP A 203 6.23 -4.02 -10.71
C ASP A 203 6.37 -2.78 -9.82
N VAL A 204 6.86 -2.93 -8.58
CA VAL A 204 6.99 -1.84 -7.62
C VAL A 204 8.04 -0.85 -8.07
N THR A 205 7.68 0.44 -8.08
CA THR A 205 8.55 1.52 -8.52
C THR A 205 9.07 2.37 -7.35
N VAL A 206 10.10 3.19 -7.62
CA VAL A 206 10.56 4.22 -6.65
C VAL A 206 9.43 5.18 -6.29
N GLY A 207 8.56 5.52 -7.25
CA GLY A 207 7.41 6.37 -7.02
C GLY A 207 6.40 5.77 -6.04
N ASP A 208 6.12 4.47 -6.15
CA ASP A 208 5.22 3.77 -5.21
C ASP A 208 5.80 3.75 -3.79
N VAL A 209 7.12 3.59 -3.66
CA VAL A 209 7.80 3.69 -2.35
C VAL A 209 7.64 5.08 -1.77
N LEU A 210 7.80 6.14 -2.56
CA LEU A 210 7.60 7.51 -2.08
C LEU A 210 6.15 7.75 -1.66
N GLU A 211 5.19 7.36 -2.49
CA GLU A 211 3.77 7.49 -2.18
C GLU A 211 3.40 6.74 -0.90
N LEU A 212 3.92 5.53 -0.69
CA LEU A 212 3.70 4.78 0.55
C LEU A 212 4.23 5.53 1.77
N LEU A 213 5.49 5.98 1.73
CA LEU A 213 6.09 6.69 2.87
C LEU A 213 5.37 8.01 3.15
N ASP A 214 4.76 8.59 2.11
CA ASP A 214 3.95 9.77 2.25
C ASP A 214 2.65 9.50 2.99
N VAL A 215 1.97 8.42 2.60
CA VAL A 215 0.77 7.94 3.28
C VAL A 215 1.07 7.48 4.71
N GLU A 216 2.21 6.83 4.97
CA GLU A 216 2.65 6.50 6.33
C GLU A 216 2.80 7.75 7.19
N LEU A 217 3.45 8.80 6.67
CA LEU A 217 3.60 10.05 7.40
C LEU A 217 2.24 10.69 7.72
N ASP A 218 1.33 10.73 6.74
CA ASP A 218 0.03 11.37 6.88
C ASP A 218 -0.91 10.56 7.80
N THR A 219 -0.81 9.23 7.77
CA THR A 219 -1.70 8.31 8.52
C THR A 219 -1.19 7.99 9.92
N LEU A 220 0.11 7.80 10.09
CA LEU A 220 0.76 7.35 11.34
C LEU A 220 1.52 8.47 12.05
N ALA A 221 1.47 9.70 11.52
CA ALA A 221 2.24 10.87 11.98
C ALA A 221 3.78 10.66 12.02
N SER A 222 4.28 9.55 11.47
CA SER A 222 5.69 9.20 11.49
C SER A 222 6.01 8.14 10.44
N VAL A 223 7.27 8.12 10.02
CA VAL A 223 7.83 7.07 9.15
C VAL A 223 8.91 6.35 9.94
N SER A 224 8.80 5.02 10.06
CA SER A 224 9.82 4.23 10.75
C SER A 224 11.19 4.35 10.06
N GLY A 225 12.26 4.38 10.85
CA GLY A 225 13.65 4.49 10.35
C GLY A 225 14.08 3.34 9.43
N ASP A 226 13.36 2.21 9.48
CA ASP A 226 13.55 1.06 8.58
C ASP A 226 13.05 1.28 7.15
N ALA A 227 12.45 2.44 6.81
CA ALA A 227 12.12 2.78 5.43
C ALA A 227 13.34 2.71 4.49
N ALA A 228 14.52 3.08 5.00
CA ALA A 228 15.76 2.94 4.25
C ALA A 228 16.18 1.47 4.05
N VAL A 229 15.85 0.59 4.99
CA VAL A 229 16.07 -0.86 4.88
C VAL A 229 15.17 -1.44 3.81
N PHE A 230 13.87 -1.09 3.84
CA PHE A 230 12.91 -1.50 2.82
C PHE A 230 13.38 -1.13 1.40
N TYR A 231 13.73 0.14 1.17
CA TYR A 231 14.23 0.59 -0.14
C TYR A 231 15.51 -0.15 -0.58
N ARG A 232 16.46 -0.35 0.34
CA ARG A 232 17.70 -1.08 0.07
C ARG A 232 17.41 -2.52 -0.34
N LEU A 233 16.51 -3.21 0.36
CA LEU A 233 16.15 -4.60 0.06
C LEU A 233 15.45 -4.74 -1.30
N LEU A 234 14.55 -3.81 -1.66
CA LEU A 234 13.97 -3.78 -3.00
C LEU A 234 15.03 -3.58 -4.09
N ARG A 235 16.05 -2.76 -3.82
CA ARG A 235 17.20 -2.58 -4.73
C ARG A 235 18.03 -3.85 -4.89
N THR A 236 18.39 -4.48 -3.78
CA THR A 236 19.13 -5.74 -3.80
C THR A 236 18.33 -6.84 -4.52
N ALA A 237 17.01 -6.83 -4.41
CA ALA A 237 16.11 -7.72 -5.14
C ALA A 237 15.98 -7.39 -6.64
N GLY A 238 16.55 -6.28 -7.12
CA GLY A 238 16.42 -5.82 -8.50
C GLY A 238 15.04 -5.26 -8.87
N VAL A 239 14.19 -4.96 -7.89
CA VAL A 239 12.81 -4.49 -8.10
C VAL A 239 12.77 -3.06 -8.64
N VAL A 240 13.46 -2.15 -7.96
CA VAL A 240 13.60 -0.77 -8.40
C VAL A 240 14.84 -0.69 -9.29
N GLY A 241 14.63 -0.58 -10.61
CA GLY A 241 15.62 -0.81 -11.68
C GLY A 241 17.00 -0.14 -11.48
N PRO A 242 18.03 -0.57 -12.24
CA PRO A 242 19.45 -0.29 -11.97
C PRO A 242 19.78 1.21 -11.88
N ASP A 243 19.08 2.05 -12.65
CA ASP A 243 19.28 3.51 -12.71
C ASP A 243 18.64 4.28 -11.52
N SER A 244 18.03 3.58 -10.57
CA SER A 244 17.41 4.20 -9.39
C SER A 244 18.48 4.79 -8.44
N PRO A 245 18.18 5.87 -7.67
CA PRO A 245 19.14 6.49 -6.75
C PRO A 245 19.61 5.53 -5.64
N SER A 246 20.91 5.44 -5.35
CA SER A 246 21.49 4.37 -4.52
C SER A 246 20.92 4.27 -3.09
N THR A 247 20.40 5.38 -2.55
CA THR A 247 19.81 5.44 -1.21
C THR A 247 18.48 6.17 -1.20
N LEU A 248 17.63 5.86 -0.21
CA LEU A 248 16.36 6.58 -0.02
C LEU A 248 16.56 8.09 0.22
N ARG A 249 17.67 8.48 0.86
CA ARG A 249 18.05 9.89 1.05
C ARG A 249 18.27 10.61 -0.30
N GLU A 250 18.92 9.94 -1.26
CA GLU A 250 19.10 10.49 -2.61
C GLU A 250 17.79 10.60 -3.37
N VAL A 251 16.89 9.63 -3.20
CA VAL A 251 15.55 9.66 -3.78
C VAL A 251 14.79 10.91 -3.31
N ARG A 252 14.81 11.22 -2.01
CA ARG A 252 14.09 12.35 -1.40
C ARG A 252 14.67 13.74 -1.72
N GLY A 253 15.73 13.81 -2.53
CA GLY A 253 16.37 15.08 -2.86
C GLY A 253 17.12 15.73 -1.70
N GLU A 254 17.29 15.03 -0.58
CA GLU A 254 18.05 15.49 0.61
C GLU A 254 19.58 15.45 0.39
N SER A 255 20.02 15.22 -0.85
CA SER A 255 21.44 15.24 -1.21
C SER A 255 21.83 16.65 -1.68
N PRO A 256 22.85 17.31 -1.07
CA PRO A 256 23.31 18.65 -1.45
C PRO A 256 23.63 18.83 -2.95
N ARG A 257 23.89 17.71 -3.64
CA ARG A 257 24.19 17.64 -5.08
C ARG A 257 22.98 17.86 -5.98
N VAL A 258 21.76 17.52 -5.55
CA VAL A 258 20.53 17.66 -6.34
C VAL A 258 20.01 19.10 -6.28
N LEU A 259 20.03 19.72 -5.09
CA LEU A 259 19.68 21.13 -4.92
C LEU A 259 20.59 22.07 -5.75
N ARG A 260 21.90 21.76 -5.82
CA ARG A 260 22.85 22.48 -6.70
C ARG A 260 22.56 22.30 -8.20
N ARG A 261 22.05 21.15 -8.64
CA ARG A 261 21.69 20.89 -10.05
C ARG A 261 20.40 21.60 -10.47
N LEU A 262 19.49 21.85 -9.52
CA LEU A 262 18.25 22.62 -9.73
C LEU A 262 18.44 24.14 -9.53
N GLY A 263 19.68 24.62 -9.40
CA GLY A 263 19.98 26.05 -9.27
C GLY A 263 19.79 26.63 -7.87
N TYR A 264 19.57 25.80 -6.85
CA TYR A 264 19.39 26.25 -5.47
C TYR A 264 20.69 26.09 -4.67
N LEU A 265 21.22 27.21 -4.16
CA LEU A 265 22.37 27.25 -3.26
C LEU A 265 21.98 26.67 -1.89
N VAL A 266 22.66 25.59 -1.49
CA VAL A 266 22.64 25.11 -0.09
C VAL A 266 23.38 26.15 0.76
N PRO A 267 22.76 26.73 1.81
CA PRO A 267 23.46 27.64 2.69
C PRO A 267 24.62 26.91 3.36
N ALA A 268 25.83 27.49 3.25
CA ALA A 268 26.99 26.99 3.96
C ALA A 268 26.73 27.15 5.46
N SER A 269 26.52 26.05 6.17
CA SER A 269 26.55 26.06 7.62
C SER A 269 27.92 26.56 8.06
N ALA A 270 27.90 27.61 8.88
CA ALA A 270 29.05 28.34 9.35
C ALA A 270 30.08 27.40 10.00
N ARG A 271 31.18 27.17 9.29
CA ARG A 271 32.45 26.83 9.94
C ARG A 271 33.06 28.14 10.41
N THR A 272 32.92 28.42 11.69
CA THR A 272 33.86 29.27 12.42
C THR A 272 34.10 28.63 13.77
N GLY A 273 35.10 27.76 13.80
CA GLY A 273 36.00 27.73 14.95
C GLY A 273 37.01 28.85 14.76
N VAL A 274 37.18 29.70 15.77
CA VAL A 274 38.42 30.41 16.04
C VAL A 274 38.65 30.36 17.54
N SER A 275 39.72 29.67 17.92
CA SER A 275 40.35 29.73 19.23
C SER A 275 40.90 31.13 19.52
N ARG A 276 40.77 31.57 20.77
CA ARG A 276 41.89 32.06 21.58
C ARG A 276 41.59 31.75 23.04
#